data_AF-A0A372QGR3-F1
#
_entry.id   AF-A0A372QGR3-F1
#
_cell.length_a   1.000
_cell.length_b   1.000
_cell.length_c   1.000
_cell.angle_alpha   90.00
_cell.angle_beta   90.00
_cell.angle_gamma   90.00
#
_symmetry.space_group_name_H-M   'P 1'
#
loop_
_entity.id
_entity.type
_entity.pdbx_description
1 polymer ?
#
loop_
_entity_poly.entity_id
_entity_poly.type
_entity_poly.pdbx_seq_one_letter_code
_entity_poly.pdbx_strand_id
1 'polypeptide(L)'
;MDGEVLNTHKKLTKWMDDLYQKKTATIISYNNLIPINQLRYSTLPIDNLESFNEKQPGVANFKERLTLEEWIGDEVYDNLVSWTEDFQLFQGLIIKDYEITISKEIAVNFIEIPKVNLKEKVYSKKFKPSTNMEVILISNNIFSVKCLSTLPFVKSNIKNYGDHVHILLKCERYEILLDENHIKPTKEFEQLIENALNSMRPLEALQSIFNEYGHLFPQKIILGRSL
;
A
#
# COMPACT_ATOMS: atom_id res chain seq x y z
N MET A 1 0.27 32.01 -20.33
CA MET A 1 0.52 31.96 -18.87
C MET A 1 2.02 31.93 -18.71
N ASP A 2 2.56 32.85 -17.91
CA ASP A 2 3.97 33.25 -17.94
C ASP A 2 4.90 32.30 -17.16
N GLY A 3 4.78 30.99 -17.41
CA GLY A 3 5.78 30.00 -16.98
C GLY A 3 6.12 29.99 -15.48
N GLU A 4 5.18 30.33 -14.59
CA GLU A 4 5.46 30.35 -13.15
C GLU A 4 5.77 28.94 -12.64
N VAL A 5 6.88 28.82 -11.92
CA VAL A 5 7.35 27.54 -11.34
C VAL A 5 6.54 27.21 -10.09
N LEU A 6 5.70 26.17 -10.18
CA LEU A 6 4.83 25.64 -9.11
C LEU A 6 5.56 24.66 -8.17
N ASN A 7 6.72 25.07 -7.65
CA ASN A 7 7.59 24.20 -6.85
C ASN A 7 7.25 24.09 -5.36
N THR A 8 6.13 24.67 -4.90
CA THR A 8 5.71 24.57 -3.50
C THR A 8 4.21 24.32 -3.42
N HIS A 9 3.80 23.58 -2.38
CA HIS A 9 2.40 23.31 -2.09
C HIS A 9 1.56 24.60 -2.11
N LYS A 10 2.03 25.66 -1.44
CA LYS A 10 1.33 26.95 -1.38
C LYS A 10 1.13 27.60 -2.75
N LYS A 11 2.11 27.51 -3.65
CA LYS A 11 1.98 28.03 -5.02
C LYS A 11 1.00 27.21 -5.84
N LEU A 12 1.04 25.88 -5.70
CA LEU A 12 0.13 24.97 -6.38
C LEU A 12 -1.32 25.17 -5.93
N THR A 13 -1.57 25.23 -4.61
CA THR A 13 -2.91 25.49 -4.04
C THR A 13 -3.47 26.82 -4.54
N LYS A 14 -2.67 27.89 -4.49
CA LYS A 14 -3.10 29.20 -4.98
C LYS A 14 -3.42 29.17 -6.48
N TRP A 15 -2.59 28.49 -7.28
CA TRP A 15 -2.83 28.33 -8.71
C TRP A 15 -4.13 27.57 -9.00
N MET A 16 -4.41 26.50 -8.25
CA MET A 16 -5.67 25.74 -8.36
C MET A 16 -6.88 26.58 -7.97
N ASP A 17 -6.79 27.35 -6.88
CA ASP A 17 -7.85 28.26 -6.45
C ASP A 17 -8.13 29.35 -7.48
N ASP A 18 -7.08 29.97 -8.03
CA ASP A 18 -7.17 31.01 -9.07
C ASP A 18 -7.75 30.44 -10.38
N LEU A 19 -7.45 29.18 -10.71
CA LEU A 19 -8.02 28.45 -11.84
C LEU A 19 -9.52 28.18 -11.63
N TYR A 20 -9.89 27.70 -10.43
CA TYR A 20 -11.25 27.35 -10.07
C TYR A 20 -12.16 28.59 -10.01
N GLN A 21 -11.64 29.74 -9.56
CA GLN A 21 -12.37 31.01 -9.52
C GLN A 21 -12.58 31.63 -10.91
N LYS A 22 -11.73 31.31 -11.90
CA LYS A 22 -11.93 31.74 -13.29
C LYS A 22 -12.97 30.86 -13.97
N LYS A 23 -14.25 31.27 -13.89
CA LYS A 23 -15.41 30.62 -14.56
C LYS A 23 -15.28 30.36 -16.07
N THR A 24 -14.27 30.93 -16.73
CA THR A 24 -13.94 30.69 -18.14
C THR A 24 -12.44 30.48 -18.30
N ALA A 25 -11.94 29.34 -17.84
CA ALA A 25 -10.66 28.82 -18.28
C ALA A 25 -10.88 28.07 -19.61
N THR A 26 -10.50 28.68 -20.73
CA THR A 26 -10.45 27.99 -22.01
C THR A 26 -9.15 27.18 -22.05
N ILE A 27 -9.24 25.87 -21.81
CA ILE A 27 -8.12 24.95 -22.04
C ILE A 27 -7.95 24.83 -23.56
N ILE A 28 -6.96 25.54 -24.10
CA ILE A 28 -6.55 25.35 -25.49
C ILE A 28 -5.59 24.16 -25.50
N SER A 29 -6.15 22.97 -25.67
CA SER A 29 -5.37 21.77 -25.92
C SER A 29 -5.02 21.73 -27.40
N TYR A 30 -3.73 21.86 -27.71
CA TYR A 30 -3.21 21.64 -29.06
C TYR A 30 -3.07 20.14 -29.32
N ASN A 31 -4.18 19.42 -29.29
CA ASN A 31 -4.21 18.05 -29.80
C ASN A 31 -4.13 18.14 -31.33
N ASN A 32 -3.00 17.73 -31.90
CA ASN A 32 -2.77 17.62 -33.35
C ASN A 32 -2.43 18.93 -34.06
N LEU A 33 -1.33 19.59 -33.64
CA LEU A 33 -0.70 20.55 -34.54
C LEU A 33 -0.16 19.80 -35.75
N ILE A 34 -0.81 19.98 -36.89
CA ILE A 34 -0.29 19.55 -38.20
C ILE A 34 0.76 20.59 -38.59
N PRO A 35 2.07 20.27 -38.58
CA PRO A 35 3.07 21.21 -39.04
C PRO A 35 2.79 21.64 -40.48
N ILE A 36 3.04 22.91 -40.80
CA ILE A 36 2.66 23.54 -42.09
C ILE A 36 3.24 22.79 -43.30
N ASN A 37 4.34 22.05 -43.12
CA ASN A 37 4.92 21.20 -44.16
C ASN A 37 3.99 20.02 -44.55
N GLN A 38 3.22 19.45 -43.61
CA GLN A 38 2.24 18.39 -43.88
C GLN A 38 1.03 18.90 -44.66
N LEU A 39 0.66 20.19 -44.51
CA LEU A 39 -0.39 20.81 -45.32
C LEU A 39 0.04 21.04 -46.79
N ARG A 40 1.35 21.06 -47.08
CA ARG A 40 1.89 21.27 -48.43
C ARG A 40 2.11 19.98 -49.22
N TYR A 41 2.26 18.84 -48.54
CA TYR A 41 2.48 17.54 -49.17
C TYR A 41 1.35 16.59 -48.79
N SER A 42 0.26 16.61 -49.56
CA SER A 42 -0.99 15.88 -49.31
C SER A 42 -0.88 14.34 -49.29
N THR A 43 0.32 13.78 -49.35
CA THR A 43 0.58 12.34 -49.48
C THR A 43 1.99 12.04 -48.98
N LEU A 44 2.15 11.85 -47.67
CA LEU A 44 3.21 10.99 -47.16
C LEU A 44 2.56 9.91 -46.28
N PRO A 45 2.97 8.63 -46.40
CA PRO A 45 2.46 7.56 -45.56
C PRO A 45 2.79 7.86 -44.10
N ILE A 46 1.82 7.60 -43.22
CA ILE A 46 1.90 7.79 -41.76
C ILE A 46 3.11 7.04 -41.16
N ASP A 47 3.61 6.01 -41.83
CA ASP A 47 4.70 5.15 -41.37
C ASP A 47 6.11 5.78 -41.45
N ASN A 48 6.28 6.92 -42.13
CA ASN A 48 7.56 7.66 -42.17
C ASN A 48 7.68 8.73 -41.07
N LEU A 49 6.79 8.71 -40.07
CA LEU A 49 6.74 9.70 -39.00
C LEU A 49 7.72 9.34 -37.87
N GLU A 50 9.01 9.24 -38.18
CA GLU A 50 10.04 9.11 -37.15
C GLU A 50 9.96 10.30 -36.18
N SER A 51 9.64 9.98 -34.92
CA SER A 51 9.71 10.78 -33.70
C SER A 51 9.99 12.28 -33.88
N PHE A 52 8.96 13.04 -34.26
CA PHE A 52 9.04 14.49 -34.09
C PHE A 52 8.88 14.79 -32.60
N ASN A 53 9.95 15.27 -31.96
CA ASN A 53 9.91 15.84 -30.62
C ASN A 53 8.89 16.99 -30.62
N GLU A 54 7.69 16.74 -30.09
CA GLU A 54 6.64 17.75 -29.93
C GLU A 54 7.24 18.94 -29.18
N LYS A 55 7.33 20.11 -29.81
CA LYS A 55 7.70 21.36 -29.13
C LYS A 55 6.43 22.15 -28.90
N GLN A 56 5.90 22.12 -27.69
CA GLN A 56 4.73 22.90 -27.27
C GLN A 56 5.12 24.39 -27.16
N PRO A 57 4.57 25.29 -28.00
CA PRO A 57 4.89 26.72 -27.94
C PRO A 57 4.49 27.30 -26.58
N GLY A 58 5.41 28.00 -25.91
CA GLY A 58 5.18 28.59 -24.58
C GLY A 58 5.56 27.71 -23.39
N VAL A 59 6.02 26.48 -23.61
CA VAL A 59 6.57 25.60 -22.56
C VAL A 59 8.07 25.45 -22.78
N ALA A 60 8.87 26.18 -22.00
CA ALA A 60 10.32 26.28 -22.20
C ALA A 60 11.08 24.94 -22.00
N ASN A 61 10.50 23.99 -21.25
CA ASN A 61 11.14 22.74 -20.85
C ASN A 61 10.25 21.50 -21.07
N PHE A 62 9.51 21.45 -22.18
CA PHE A 62 8.74 20.27 -22.53
C PHE A 62 9.70 19.09 -22.78
N LYS A 63 9.64 18.05 -21.94
CA LYS A 63 10.44 16.83 -22.09
C LYS A 63 9.67 15.76 -22.87
N GLU A 64 8.45 15.45 -22.42
CA GLU A 64 7.57 14.48 -23.05
C GLU A 64 6.10 14.79 -22.74
N ARG A 65 5.21 14.21 -23.53
CA ARG A 65 3.76 14.28 -23.33
C ARG A 65 3.36 13.19 -22.33
N LEU A 66 2.84 13.59 -21.18
CA LEU A 66 2.20 12.67 -20.24
C LEU A 66 0.71 12.59 -20.58
N THR A 67 0.18 11.37 -20.63
CA THR A 67 -1.24 11.03 -20.65
C THR A 67 -1.93 11.48 -19.37
N LEU A 68 -3.26 11.55 -19.38
CA LEU A 68 -4.03 11.88 -18.18
C LEU A 68 -3.81 10.79 -17.11
N GLU A 69 -3.71 9.52 -17.50
CA GLU A 69 -3.35 8.42 -16.60
C GLU A 69 -1.96 8.63 -15.97
N GLU A 70 -0.96 9.04 -16.75
CA GLU A 70 0.38 9.34 -16.22
C GLU A 70 0.41 10.60 -15.33
N TRP A 71 -0.51 11.56 -15.56
CA TRP A 71 -0.63 12.80 -14.76
C TRP A 71 -1.35 12.59 -13.43
N ILE A 72 -2.40 11.77 -13.42
CA ILE A 72 -3.16 11.43 -12.21
C ILE A 72 -2.30 10.52 -11.31
N GLY A 73 -1.30 9.85 -11.88
CA GLY A 73 -0.51 8.85 -11.19
C GLY A 73 -1.22 7.50 -11.20
N ASP A 74 -0.48 6.45 -10.83
CA ASP A 74 -1.04 5.12 -10.64
C ASP A 74 -2.11 5.22 -9.54
N GLU A 75 -3.40 4.97 -9.84
CA GLU A 75 -4.50 4.95 -8.84
C GLU A 75 -4.14 4.14 -7.58
N VAL A 76 -3.22 3.19 -7.77
CA VAL A 76 -2.58 2.36 -6.74
C VAL A 76 -1.91 3.17 -5.63
N TYR A 77 -1.25 4.31 -5.93
CA TYR A 77 -0.60 5.14 -4.91
C TYR A 77 -1.61 5.89 -4.04
N ASP A 78 -2.65 6.47 -4.65
CA ASP A 78 -3.73 7.13 -3.91
C ASP A 78 -4.48 6.13 -3.03
N ASN A 79 -4.73 4.94 -3.56
CA ASN A 79 -5.32 3.83 -2.81
C ASN A 79 -4.43 3.38 -1.65
N LEU A 80 -3.11 3.33 -1.84
CA LEU A 80 -2.17 2.89 -0.81
C LEU A 80 -2.19 3.81 0.41
N VAL A 81 -2.32 5.12 0.23
CA VAL A 81 -2.47 6.07 1.35
C VAL A 81 -3.72 5.75 2.15
N SER A 82 -4.87 5.60 1.49
CA SER A 82 -6.13 5.21 2.14
C SER A 82 -6.00 3.87 2.86
N TRP A 83 -5.44 2.85 2.21
CA TRP A 83 -5.24 1.52 2.78
C TRP A 83 -4.32 1.51 3.98
N THR A 84 -3.35 2.42 4.02
CA THR A 84 -2.44 2.55 5.17
C THR A 84 -3.21 2.95 6.43
N GLU A 85 -4.18 3.85 6.30
CA GLU A 85 -5.06 4.28 7.38
C GLU A 85 -6.15 3.25 7.67
N ASP A 86 -6.86 2.79 6.65
CA ASP A 86 -8.00 1.88 6.75
C ASP A 86 -7.63 0.52 7.37
N PHE A 87 -6.45 0.01 7.00
CA PHE A 87 -5.96 -1.30 7.47
C PHE A 87 -4.87 -1.19 8.53
N GLN A 88 -4.50 0.02 8.95
CA GLN A 88 -3.53 0.26 10.02
C GLN A 88 -2.22 -0.51 9.78
N LEU A 89 -1.59 -0.25 8.63
CA LEU A 89 -0.48 -1.08 8.11
C LEU A 89 0.84 -0.95 8.90
N PHE A 90 0.95 -0.03 9.85
CA PHE A 90 2.13 0.17 10.68
C PHE A 90 2.02 -0.50 12.06
N GLN A 91 0.85 -1.01 12.39
CA GLN A 91 0.51 -1.54 13.69
C GLN A 91 0.67 -3.07 13.71
N GLY A 92 1.14 -3.60 14.84
CA GLY A 92 1.15 -5.05 15.07
C GLY A 92 -0.25 -5.58 15.39
N LEU A 93 -0.41 -6.90 15.32
CA LEU A 93 -1.62 -7.62 15.70
C LEU A 93 -1.44 -8.21 17.10
N ILE A 94 -2.33 -7.85 18.02
CA ILE A 94 -2.38 -8.36 19.39
C ILE A 94 -3.24 -9.62 19.41
N ILE A 95 -2.72 -10.70 19.99
CA ILE A 95 -3.47 -11.92 20.25
C ILE A 95 -3.71 -12.00 21.75
N LYS A 96 -4.97 -11.92 22.18
CA LYS A 96 -5.33 -12.02 23.59
C LYS A 96 -6.63 -12.78 23.73
N ASP A 97 -6.67 -13.75 24.65
CA ASP A 97 -7.87 -14.48 25.02
C ASP A 97 -8.67 -15.03 23.81
N TYR A 98 -7.95 -15.52 22.78
CA TYR A 98 -8.53 -16.07 21.54
C TYR A 98 -9.13 -15.04 20.58
N GLU A 99 -8.84 -13.76 20.78
CA GLU A 99 -9.19 -12.67 19.87
C GLU A 99 -7.93 -12.05 19.25
N ILE A 100 -8.09 -11.49 18.06
CA ILE A 100 -7.05 -10.77 17.33
C ILE A 100 -7.54 -9.34 17.14
N THR A 101 -6.77 -8.39 17.63
CA THR A 101 -7.03 -6.96 17.47
C THR A 101 -5.80 -6.27 16.91
N ILE A 102 -6.00 -5.12 16.28
CA ILE A 102 -4.89 -4.30 15.81
C ILE A 102 -4.41 -3.45 17.00
N SER A 103 -3.08 -3.37 17.15
CA SER A 103 -2.43 -2.49 18.12
C SER A 103 -2.82 -1.04 17.89
N LYS A 104 -2.82 -0.23 18.95
CA LYS A 104 -2.91 1.22 18.80
C LYS A 104 -1.55 1.84 18.50
N GLU A 105 -0.49 1.17 18.96
CA GLU A 105 0.89 1.62 18.81
C GLU A 105 1.49 1.21 17.47
N ILE A 106 2.27 2.12 16.91
CA ILE A 106 3.01 1.97 15.65
C ILE A 106 4.34 1.28 15.97
N ALA A 107 4.48 0.03 15.52
CA ALA A 107 5.67 -0.77 15.78
C ALA A 107 6.74 -0.59 14.69
N VAL A 108 6.32 -0.29 13.46
CA VAL A 108 7.20 -0.22 12.30
C VAL A 108 6.98 1.04 11.46
N ASN A 109 8.00 1.43 10.72
CA ASN A 109 7.96 2.43 9.65
C ASN A 109 8.31 1.76 8.32
N PHE A 110 7.79 2.30 7.22
CA PHE A 110 8.26 1.94 5.89
C PHE A 110 9.64 2.57 5.63
N ILE A 111 10.53 1.81 5.01
CA ILE A 111 11.82 2.30 4.51
C ILE A 111 11.62 3.03 3.19
N GLU A 112 10.74 2.49 2.34
CA GLU A 112 10.32 3.03 1.07
C GLU A 112 8.83 2.75 0.84
N ILE A 113 8.23 3.38 -0.17
CA ILE A 113 6.81 3.16 -0.47
C ILE A 113 6.61 1.68 -0.85
N PRO A 114 5.74 0.93 -0.14
CA PRO A 114 5.61 -0.49 -0.38
C PRO A 114 5.06 -0.78 -1.77
N LYS A 115 5.63 -1.79 -2.42
CA LYS A 115 5.21 -2.19 -3.75
C LYS A 115 3.85 -2.89 -3.68
N VAL A 116 2.92 -2.41 -4.50
CA VAL A 116 1.62 -3.04 -4.69
C VAL A 116 1.60 -3.76 -6.04
N ASN A 117 1.26 -5.05 -6.02
CA ASN A 117 1.18 -5.88 -7.22
C ASN A 117 -0.29 -6.24 -7.52
N LEU A 118 -0.70 -6.15 -8.78
CA LEU A 118 -2.00 -6.66 -9.24
C LEU A 118 -2.01 -8.19 -9.20
N LYS A 119 -3.09 -8.78 -8.67
CA LYS A 119 -3.20 -10.21 -8.42
C LYS A 119 -4.64 -10.72 -8.58
N GLU A 120 -5.22 -10.46 -9.75
CA GLU A 120 -6.59 -10.86 -10.11
C GLU A 120 -6.77 -12.38 -10.12
N LYS A 121 -7.05 -12.98 -8.95
CA LYS A 121 -7.16 -14.43 -8.78
C LYS A 121 -8.41 -14.78 -8.01
N VAL A 122 -9.17 -15.76 -8.52
CA VAL A 122 -10.34 -16.31 -7.84
C VAL A 122 -10.14 -17.81 -7.62
N TYR A 123 -10.21 -18.25 -6.37
CA TYR A 123 -10.01 -19.66 -6.02
C TYR A 123 -10.66 -20.01 -4.68
N SER A 124 -10.94 -21.29 -4.46
CA SER A 124 -11.36 -21.82 -3.16
C SER A 124 -10.19 -22.47 -2.44
N LYS A 125 -10.08 -22.28 -1.13
CA LYS A 125 -9.08 -22.94 -0.29
C LYS A 125 -9.77 -23.71 0.84
N LYS A 126 -9.32 -24.95 1.05
CA LYS A 126 -9.79 -25.83 2.12
C LYS A 126 -8.77 -25.87 3.23
N PHE A 127 -9.21 -25.69 4.47
CA PHE A 127 -8.41 -25.81 5.67
C PHE A 127 -9.03 -26.85 6.61
N LYS A 128 -8.16 -27.62 7.26
CA LYS A 128 -8.53 -28.51 8.36
C LYS A 128 -7.71 -28.08 9.58
N PRO A 129 -8.20 -27.13 10.39
CA PRO A 129 -7.51 -26.69 11.58
C PRO A 129 -7.45 -27.82 12.60
N SER A 130 -6.32 -27.93 13.28
CA SER A 130 -6.03 -28.88 14.34
C SER A 130 -6.24 -28.27 15.74
N THR A 131 -6.17 -26.94 15.85
CA THR A 131 -6.31 -26.22 17.12
C THR A 131 -7.32 -25.08 17.03
N ASN A 132 -7.92 -24.71 18.16
CA ASN A 132 -8.79 -23.53 18.25
C ASN A 132 -8.10 -22.26 17.75
N MET A 133 -6.79 -22.16 17.95
CA MET A 133 -6.03 -20.99 17.55
C MET A 133 -5.87 -20.89 16.02
N GLU A 134 -5.72 -22.00 15.33
CA GLU A 134 -5.76 -22.01 13.85
C GLU A 134 -7.12 -21.57 13.32
N VAL A 135 -8.22 -21.92 13.99
CA VAL A 135 -9.58 -21.47 13.63
C VAL A 135 -9.69 -19.94 13.74
N ILE A 136 -9.13 -19.35 14.78
CA ILE A 136 -9.15 -17.89 15.00
C ILE A 136 -8.33 -17.18 13.92
N LEU A 137 -7.14 -17.71 13.59
CA LEU A 137 -6.35 -17.15 12.49
C LEU A 137 -7.10 -17.22 11.15
N ILE A 138 -7.67 -18.38 10.81
CA ILE A 138 -8.40 -18.59 9.55
C ILE A 138 -9.59 -17.63 9.48
N SER A 139 -10.35 -17.49 10.57
CA SER A 139 -11.51 -16.58 10.66
C SER A 139 -11.10 -15.10 10.49
N ASN A 140 -9.87 -14.75 10.87
CA ASN A 140 -9.29 -13.42 10.68
C ASN A 140 -8.46 -13.30 9.39
N ASN A 141 -8.56 -14.27 8.47
CA ASN A 141 -7.83 -14.30 7.20
C ASN A 141 -6.30 -14.31 7.29
N ILE A 142 -5.75 -14.91 8.36
CA ILE A 142 -4.30 -15.08 8.59
C ILE A 142 -3.91 -16.53 8.31
N PHE A 143 -2.96 -16.77 7.39
CA PHE A 143 -2.70 -18.12 6.86
C PHE A 143 -1.25 -18.61 6.90
N SER A 144 -0.28 -17.75 7.23
CA SER A 144 1.15 -18.10 7.14
C SER A 144 1.73 -18.69 8.43
N VAL A 145 0.99 -18.66 9.54
CA VAL A 145 1.53 -19.09 10.83
C VAL A 145 1.25 -20.58 11.04
N LYS A 146 2.26 -21.41 10.82
CA LYS A 146 2.23 -22.84 11.20
C LYS A 146 2.69 -22.96 12.65
N CYS A 147 1.86 -23.59 13.49
CA CYS A 147 2.17 -23.94 14.88
C CYS A 147 2.49 -22.72 15.79
N LEU A 148 1.44 -22.11 16.33
CA LEU A 148 1.55 -20.96 17.24
C LEU A 148 2.06 -21.30 18.64
N SER A 149 2.29 -22.58 18.96
CA SER A 149 2.92 -22.96 20.22
C SER A 149 4.36 -22.45 20.34
N THR A 150 4.94 -21.94 19.24
CA THR A 150 6.25 -21.31 19.22
C THR A 150 6.22 -19.79 19.37
N LEU A 151 5.04 -19.15 19.29
CA LEU A 151 4.97 -17.71 19.48
C LEU A 151 5.21 -17.35 20.94
N PRO A 152 6.24 -16.53 21.24
CA PRO A 152 6.46 -16.08 22.60
C PRO A 152 5.27 -15.25 23.08
N PHE A 153 4.95 -15.38 24.37
CA PHE A 153 3.94 -14.58 25.07
C PHE A 153 2.47 -14.82 24.67
N VAL A 154 2.20 -15.62 23.65
CA VAL A 154 0.84 -16.01 23.25
C VAL A 154 0.44 -17.32 23.94
N LYS A 155 -0.66 -17.29 24.71
CA LYS A 155 -1.26 -18.52 25.25
C LYS A 155 -1.98 -19.27 24.13
N SER A 156 -1.50 -20.46 23.78
CA SER A 156 -2.20 -21.36 22.86
C SER A 156 -2.92 -22.46 23.64
N ASN A 157 -4.25 -22.53 23.58
CA ASN A 157 -4.95 -23.76 23.94
C ASN A 157 -4.77 -24.76 22.81
N ILE A 158 -4.01 -25.81 23.07
CA ILE A 158 -3.87 -26.99 22.20
C ILE A 158 -5.07 -27.92 22.35
N LYS A 159 -6.28 -27.38 22.57
CA LYS A 159 -7.48 -28.21 22.53
C LYS A 159 -7.70 -28.59 21.07
N ASN A 160 -7.77 -29.89 20.82
CA ASN A 160 -8.07 -30.43 19.50
C ASN A 160 -9.40 -29.84 19.04
N TYR A 161 -9.34 -29.06 17.97
CA TYR A 161 -10.53 -28.66 17.25
C TYR A 161 -11.03 -29.88 16.47
N GLY A 162 -12.35 -30.09 16.45
CA GLY A 162 -12.95 -31.28 15.84
C GLY A 162 -12.66 -31.40 14.33
N ASP A 163 -13.21 -32.45 13.70
CA ASP A 163 -13.02 -32.76 12.27
C ASP A 163 -13.72 -31.79 11.29
N HIS A 164 -13.89 -30.52 11.67
CA HIS A 164 -14.52 -29.52 10.82
C HIS A 164 -13.56 -29.04 9.73
N VAL A 165 -14.12 -28.86 8.54
CA VAL A 165 -13.42 -28.34 7.38
C VAL A 165 -13.89 -26.91 7.14
N HIS A 166 -12.95 -25.99 7.05
CA HIS A 166 -13.21 -24.61 6.65
C HIS A 166 -12.96 -24.47 5.16
N ILE A 167 -13.93 -23.95 4.42
CA ILE A 167 -13.82 -23.64 3.00
C ILE A 167 -13.92 -22.13 2.86
N LEU A 168 -12.98 -21.55 2.12
CA LEU A 168 -12.89 -20.11 1.92
C LEU A 168 -12.82 -19.83 0.43
N LEU A 169 -13.70 -18.97 -0.07
CA LEU A 169 -13.65 -18.48 -1.44
C LEU A 169 -12.91 -17.14 -1.46
N LYS A 170 -11.78 -17.08 -2.17
CA LYS A 170 -10.93 -15.90 -2.30
C LYS A 170 -11.08 -15.27 -3.67
N CYS A 171 -11.21 -13.95 -3.69
CA CYS A 171 -11.11 -13.11 -4.87
C CYS A 171 -10.06 -12.03 -4.59
N GLU A 172 -8.81 -12.32 -4.94
CA GLU A 172 -7.65 -11.44 -4.74
C GLU A 172 -7.61 -10.37 -5.84
N ARG A 173 -7.22 -9.15 -5.48
CA ARG A 173 -7.05 -8.02 -6.40
C ARG A 173 -5.66 -7.43 -6.31
N TYR A 174 -5.18 -7.17 -5.10
CA TYR A 174 -3.87 -6.56 -4.89
C TYR A 174 -3.08 -7.34 -3.85
N GLU A 175 -1.76 -7.21 -3.95
CA GLU A 175 -0.80 -7.75 -3.01
C GLU A 175 0.16 -6.66 -2.58
N ILE A 176 0.24 -6.41 -1.28
CA ILE A 176 1.19 -5.50 -0.66
C ILE A 176 2.26 -6.34 0.05
N LEU A 177 3.53 -6.03 -0.23
CA LEU A 177 4.68 -6.68 0.41
C LEU A 177 5.30 -5.72 1.43
N LEU A 178 5.47 -6.23 2.66
CA LEU A 178 5.99 -5.54 3.84
C LEU A 178 7.06 -6.41 4.51
N ASP A 179 7.97 -6.98 3.73
CA ASP A 179 9.06 -7.80 4.28
C ASP A 179 10.14 -6.94 4.95
N GLU A 180 11.13 -7.60 5.56
CA GLU A 180 12.22 -6.97 6.33
C GLU A 180 13.06 -5.96 5.53
N ASN A 181 13.03 -5.99 4.20
CA ASN A 181 13.72 -5.00 3.37
C ASN A 181 12.92 -3.71 3.19
N HIS A 182 11.60 -3.75 3.42
CA HIS A 182 10.68 -2.64 3.17
C HIS A 182 10.24 -1.95 4.46
N ILE A 183 10.43 -2.60 5.62
CA ILE A 183 10.01 -2.07 6.92
C ILE A 183 11.19 -2.06 7.89
N LYS A 184 11.11 -1.17 8.87
CA LYS A 184 12.00 -1.16 10.03
C LYS A 184 11.21 -0.85 11.30
N PRO A 185 11.65 -1.30 12.47
CA PRO A 185 11.12 -0.84 13.74
C PRO A 185 11.10 0.71 13.87
N THR A 186 10.15 1.24 14.65
CA THR A 186 10.24 2.63 15.09
C THR A 186 11.36 2.79 16.12
N LYS A 187 12.00 3.96 16.18
CA LYS A 187 13.06 4.22 17.18
C LYS A 187 12.55 4.06 18.62
N GLU A 188 11.29 4.41 18.84
CA GLU A 188 10.61 4.25 20.13
C GLU A 188 10.48 2.77 20.49
N PHE A 189 10.00 1.95 19.56
CA PHE A 189 9.90 0.50 19.77
C PHE A 189 11.27 -0.12 20.02
N GLU A 190 12.30 0.25 19.25
CA GLU A 190 13.68 -0.23 19.47
C GLU A 190 14.20 0.10 20.88
N GLN A 191 14.00 1.33 21.33
CA GLN A 191 14.41 1.76 22.67
C GLN A 191 13.66 1.02 23.78
N LEU A 192 12.36 0.77 23.60
CA LEU A 192 11.59 -0.03 24.55
C LEU A 192 12.11 -1.46 24.65
N ILE A 193 12.44 -2.08 23.52
CA ILE A 193 13.05 -3.42 23.50
C ILE A 193 14.41 -3.42 24.19
N GLU A 194 15.29 -2.46 23.90
CA GLU A 194 16.60 -2.34 24.54
C GLU A 194 16.48 -2.16 26.07
N ASN A 195 15.57 -1.29 26.51
CA ASN A 195 15.28 -1.07 27.92
C ASN A 195 14.73 -2.32 28.61
N ALA A 196 13.84 -3.06 27.95
CA ALA A 196 13.29 -4.30 28.48
C ALA A 196 14.38 -5.37 28.64
N LEU A 197 15.25 -5.53 27.65
CA LEU A 197 16.37 -6.47 27.69
C LEU A 197 17.35 -6.16 28.84
N ASN A 198 17.56 -4.88 29.16
CA ASN A 198 18.43 -4.43 30.25
C ASN A 198 17.73 -4.37 31.63
N SER A 199 16.43 -4.68 31.70
CA SER A 199 15.67 -4.62 32.95
C SER A 199 16.00 -5.80 33.88
N MET A 200 15.65 -5.68 35.17
CA MET A 200 15.80 -6.79 36.13
C MET A 200 14.92 -8.00 35.80
N ARG A 201 13.86 -7.82 34.99
CA ARG A 201 12.93 -8.88 34.59
C ARG A 201 12.62 -8.78 33.10
N PRO A 202 13.57 -9.13 32.22
CA PRO A 202 13.43 -8.91 30.79
C PRO A 202 12.22 -9.59 30.17
N LEU A 203 11.89 -10.79 30.65
CA LEU A 203 10.79 -11.59 30.09
C LEU A 203 9.42 -10.96 30.39
N GLU A 204 9.22 -10.45 31.61
CA GLU A 204 8.00 -9.72 31.99
C GLU A 204 7.90 -8.38 31.24
N ALA A 205 9.03 -7.66 31.10
CA ALA A 205 9.08 -6.39 30.39
C ALA A 205 8.77 -6.56 28.89
N LEU A 206 9.39 -7.54 28.22
CA LEU A 206 9.10 -7.86 26.82
C LEU A 206 7.64 -8.29 26.63
N GLN A 207 7.11 -9.13 27.52
CA GLN A 207 5.70 -9.52 27.46
C GLN A 207 4.78 -8.31 27.53
N SER A 208 5.07 -7.33 28.38
CA SER A 208 4.30 -6.08 28.44
C SER A 208 4.33 -5.32 27.11
N ILE A 209 5.51 -5.20 26.49
CA ILE A 209 5.69 -4.51 25.21
C ILE A 209 4.90 -5.22 24.10
N PHE A 210 5.01 -6.54 23.96
CA PHE A 210 4.29 -7.29 22.91
C PHE A 210 2.77 -7.31 23.12
N ASN A 211 2.30 -7.21 24.36
CA ASN A 211 0.87 -7.04 24.66
C ASN A 211 0.33 -5.67 24.21
N GLU A 212 1.20 -4.67 24.06
CA GLU A 212 0.85 -3.30 23.67
C GLU A 212 1.06 -3.05 22.17
N TYR A 213 2.21 -3.46 21.62
CA TYR A 213 2.58 -3.21 20.22
C TYR A 213 2.11 -4.30 19.24
N GLY A 214 1.77 -5.49 19.75
CA GLY A 214 1.34 -6.63 18.94
C GLY A 214 2.33 -7.79 18.95
N HIS A 215 1.78 -9.00 18.81
CA HIS A 215 2.51 -10.27 18.81
C HIS A 215 2.92 -10.73 17.39
N LEU A 216 2.21 -10.23 16.37
CA LEU A 216 2.44 -10.55 14.97
C LEU A 216 2.50 -9.26 14.16
N PHE A 217 3.25 -9.29 13.06
CA PHE A 217 3.23 -8.23 12.06
C PHE A 217 3.02 -8.84 10.66
N PRO A 218 2.09 -8.33 9.84
CA PRO A 218 1.85 -8.86 8.51
C PRO A 218 2.95 -8.43 7.53
N GLN A 219 3.75 -9.39 7.06
CA GLN A 219 4.75 -9.14 6.01
C GLN A 219 4.18 -9.17 4.58
N LYS A 220 2.96 -9.66 4.42
CA LYS A 220 2.29 -9.79 3.12
C LYS A 220 0.79 -9.68 3.31
N ILE A 221 0.17 -8.76 2.58
CA ILE A 221 -1.26 -8.48 2.67
C ILE A 221 -1.88 -8.66 1.31
N ILE A 222 -2.99 -9.40 1.27
CA ILE A 222 -3.77 -9.62 0.07
C ILE A 222 -5.09 -8.88 0.21
N LEU A 223 -5.32 -7.90 -0.67
CA LEU A 223 -6.55 -7.14 -0.71
C LEU A 223 -7.51 -7.74 -1.74
N GLY A 224 -8.79 -7.78 -1.40
CA GLY A 224 -9.81 -8.41 -2.22
C GLY A 224 -11.05 -8.77 -1.41
N ARG A 225 -11.82 -9.74 -1.89
CA ARG A 225 -13.00 -10.28 -1.19
C ARG A 225 -12.74 -11.71 -0.72
N SER A 226 -13.35 -12.05 0.41
CA SER A 226 -13.33 -13.40 0.97
C SER A 226 -14.72 -13.76 1.49
N LEU A 227 -15.16 -14.98 1.23
CA LEU A 227 -16.42 -15.57 1.71
C LEU A 227 -16.15 -16.92 2.37
#